data_AF-A0A443QZ06-F1
#
_entry.id   AF-A0A443QZ06-F1
#
_cell.length_a   1.000
_cell.length_b   1.000
_cell.length_c   1.000
_cell.angle_alpha   90.00
_cell.angle_beta   90.00
_cell.angle_gamma   90.00
#
_symmetry.space_group_name_H-M   'P 1'
#
loop_
_entity.id
_entity.type
_entity.pdbx_description
1 polymer ?
#
loop_
_entity_poly.entity_id
_entity_poly.type
_entity_poly.pdbx_seq_one_letter_code
_entity_poly.pdbx_strand_id
1 'polypeptide(L)'
;MELAQHASLVMSTLDEAINSLDNVDYFLDYLHSVGKMHLKVPGFKREYFWKIEKPFLLAVKETLEDRYTENMEVIYKITVKFILETLVAGYDSALASSDIPNGNASASAAASSSNAMNESKITNGEQ
;
A
#
# COMPACT_ATOMS: atom_id res chain seq x y z
N MET A 1 18.73 -11.70 -0.50
CA MET A 1 18.47 -11.52 0.94
C MET A 1 17.82 -12.79 1.42
N GLU A 2 18.35 -13.40 2.48
CA GLU A 2 17.74 -14.59 3.09
C GLU A 2 16.46 -14.21 3.85
N LEU A 3 15.49 -15.12 3.93
CA LEU A 3 14.18 -14.84 4.55
C LEU A 3 14.32 -14.34 5.99
N ALA A 4 15.22 -14.95 6.77
CA ALA A 4 15.48 -14.57 8.16
C ALA A 4 16.07 -13.15 8.29
N GLN A 5 16.90 -12.73 7.33
CA GLN A 5 17.47 -11.38 7.31
C GLN A 5 16.39 -10.35 7.01
N HIS A 6 15.48 -10.64 6.07
CA HIS A 6 14.36 -9.77 5.79
C HIS A 6 13.41 -9.65 7.00
N ALA A 7 13.08 -10.78 7.64
CA ALA A 7 12.25 -10.79 8.84
C ALA A 7 12.86 -9.96 9.98
N SER A 8 14.18 -10.05 10.17
CA SER A 8 14.89 -9.24 11.18
C SER A 8 14.78 -7.74 10.85
N LEU A 9 14.98 -7.36 9.58
CA LEU A 9 14.86 -5.96 9.14
C LEU A 9 13.43 -5.43 9.32
N VAL A 10 12.42 -6.23 9.01
CA VAL A 10 11.02 -5.89 9.22
C VAL A 10 10.75 -5.59 10.70
N MET A 11 11.21 -6.46 11.61
CA MET A 11 11.01 -6.25 13.04
C MET A 11 11.74 -5.01 13.55
N SER A 12 12.98 -4.76 13.11
CA SER A 12 13.70 -3.52 13.44
C SER A 12 13.00 -2.27 12.89
N THR A 13 12.40 -2.36 11.71
CA THR A 13 11.64 -1.24 11.12
C THR A 13 10.39 -0.94 11.93
N LEU A 14 9.64 -1.96 12.33
CA LEU A 14 8.44 -1.79 13.15
C LEU A 14 8.79 -1.26 14.54
N ASP A 15 9.88 -1.73 15.14
CA ASP A 15 10.37 -1.24 16.43
C ASP A 15 10.76 0.25 16.36
N GLU A 16 11.56 0.65 15.37
CA GLU A 16 11.93 2.05 15.15
C GLU A 16 10.69 2.93 14.90
N ALA A 17 9.74 2.45 14.08
CA ALA A 17 8.51 3.16 13.81
C ALA A 17 7.67 3.36 15.08
N ILE A 18 7.56 2.35 15.95
CA ILE A 18 6.81 2.47 17.21
C ILE A 18 7.53 3.40 18.18
N ASN A 19 8.85 3.30 18.30
CA ASN A 19 9.66 4.11 19.22
C ASN A 19 9.73 5.59 18.82
N SER A 20 9.46 5.91 17.55
CA SER A 20 9.49 7.29 17.03
C SER A 20 8.13 7.94 16.84
N LEU A 21 7.03 7.31 17.29
CA LEU A 21 5.67 7.87 17.15
C LEU A 21 5.49 9.24 17.83
N ASP A 22 6.34 9.59 18.79
CA ASP A 22 6.36 10.90 19.45
C ASP A 22 6.99 12.01 18.59
N ASN A 23 7.76 11.65 17.56
CA ASN A 23 8.28 12.54 16.53
C ASN A 23 7.72 12.18 15.15
N VAL A 24 6.53 12.71 14.86
CA VAL A 24 5.75 12.38 13.66
C VAL A 24 6.52 12.70 12.36
N ASP A 25 7.30 13.78 12.32
CA ASP A 25 8.06 14.14 11.11
C ASP A 25 9.12 13.07 10.81
N TYR A 26 9.88 12.66 11.82
CA TYR A 26 10.86 11.57 11.67
C TYR A 26 10.19 10.25 11.29
N PHE A 27 9.10 9.91 11.97
CA PHE A 27 8.32 8.70 11.70
C PHE A 27 7.90 8.62 10.22
N LEU A 28 7.33 9.71 9.70
CA LEU A 28 6.87 9.79 8.31
C LEU A 28 8.04 9.69 7.33
N ASP A 29 9.12 10.44 7.56
CA ASP A 29 10.30 10.41 6.69
C ASP A 29 10.95 9.02 6.63
N TYR A 30 11.07 8.37 7.79
CA TYR A 30 11.62 7.02 7.90
C TYR A 30 10.78 6.01 7.13
N LEU A 31 9.47 5.93 7.41
CA LEU A 31 8.60 4.96 6.75
C LEU A 31 8.38 5.25 5.26
N HIS A 32 8.36 6.51 4.84
CA HIS A 32 8.32 6.84 3.41
C HIS A 32 9.58 6.32 2.69
N SER A 33 10.76 6.48 3.30
CA SER A 33 12.01 5.95 2.77
C SER A 33 11.98 4.42 2.64
N VAL A 34 11.49 3.73 3.67
CA VAL A 34 11.32 2.26 3.64
C VAL A 34 10.32 1.84 2.56
N GLY A 35 9.18 2.52 2.46
CA GLY A 35 8.17 2.29 1.41
C GLY A 35 8.77 2.40 0.01
N LYS A 36 9.53 3.47 -0.24
CA LYS A 36 10.28 3.69 -1.49
C LYS A 36 11.27 2.58 -1.79
N MET A 37 11.97 2.04 -0.79
CA MET A 37 12.94 0.96 -0.99
C MET A 37 12.31 -0.32 -1.55
N HIS A 38 11.02 -0.55 -1.32
CA HIS A 38 10.32 -1.73 -1.84
C HIS A 38 10.13 -1.71 -3.37
N LEU A 39 10.26 -0.55 -4.03
CA LEU A 39 10.32 -0.49 -5.51
C LEU A 39 11.53 -1.22 -6.09
N LYS A 40 12.59 -1.42 -5.30
CA LYS A 40 13.78 -2.16 -5.72
C LYS A 40 13.57 -3.68 -5.71
N VAL A 41 12.45 -4.15 -5.17
CA VAL A 41 12.11 -5.57 -5.09
C VAL A 41 11.31 -5.97 -6.34
N PRO A 42 11.87 -6.79 -7.25
CA PRO A 42 11.18 -7.15 -8.48
C PRO A 42 9.84 -7.83 -8.21
N GLY A 43 8.78 -7.35 -8.88
CA GLY A 43 7.44 -7.92 -8.76
C GLY A 43 6.72 -7.63 -7.44
N PHE A 44 7.29 -6.79 -6.56
CA PHE A 44 6.60 -6.34 -5.36
C PHE A 44 5.36 -5.53 -5.72
N LYS A 45 4.27 -5.74 -4.97
CA LYS A 45 3.01 -5.03 -5.15
C LYS A 45 2.58 -4.40 -3.84
N ARG A 46 1.94 -3.23 -3.91
CA ARG A 46 1.50 -2.47 -2.73
C ARG A 46 0.59 -3.29 -1.80
N GLU A 47 -0.19 -4.21 -2.34
CA GLU A 47 -1.09 -5.07 -1.57
C GLU A 47 -0.35 -6.03 -0.63
N TYR A 48 0.94 -6.25 -0.87
CA TYR A 48 1.77 -7.12 -0.03
C TYR A 48 2.08 -6.52 1.33
N PHE A 49 2.13 -5.19 1.47
CA PHE A 49 2.28 -4.55 2.78
C PHE A 49 1.18 -4.99 3.75
N TRP A 50 -0.07 -5.03 3.28
CA TRP A 50 -1.22 -5.41 4.09
C TRP A 50 -1.23 -6.87 4.55
N LYS A 51 -0.38 -7.73 3.97
CA LYS A 51 -0.31 -9.14 4.37
C LYS A 51 0.30 -9.34 5.76
N ILE A 52 1.01 -8.34 6.30
CA ILE A 52 1.64 -8.43 7.61
C ILE A 52 0.71 -8.07 8.77
N GLU A 53 -0.39 -7.33 8.53
CA GLU A 53 -1.25 -6.80 9.58
C GLU A 53 -1.78 -7.89 10.53
N LYS A 54 -2.41 -8.92 9.96
CA LYS A 54 -2.99 -10.02 10.76
C LYS A 54 -1.92 -10.85 11.48
N PRO A 55 -0.83 -11.30 10.82
CA PRO A 55 0.27 -11.97 11.52
C PRO A 55 0.89 -11.14 12.64
N PHE A 56 1.06 -9.82 12.45
CA PHE A 56 1.60 -8.94 13.47
C PHE A 56 0.68 -8.86 14.69
N LEU A 57 -0.61 -8.60 14.48
CA LEU A 57 -1.58 -8.52 15.59
C LEU A 57 -1.71 -9.85 16.33
N LEU A 58 -1.67 -10.98 15.61
CA LEU A 58 -1.67 -12.30 16.24
C LEU A 58 -0.42 -12.50 17.09
N ALA A 59 0.77 -12.17 16.56
CA ALA A 59 2.03 -12.29 17.28
C ALA A 59 2.05 -11.43 18.55
N VAL A 60 1.54 -10.19 18.49
CA VAL A 60 1.43 -9.31 19.66
C VAL A 60 0.50 -9.91 20.72
N LYS A 61 -0.66 -10.42 20.31
CA LYS A 61 -1.62 -11.09 21.20
C LYS A 61 -1.00 -12.31 21.88
N GLU A 62 -0.33 -13.17 21.11
CA GLU A 62 0.34 -14.36 21.62
C GLU A 62 1.53 -14.02 22.53
N THR A 63 2.23 -12.91 22.26
CA THR A 63 3.40 -12.49 23.07
C THR A 63 2.98 -11.89 24.40
N LEU A 64 1.86 -11.14 24.43
CA LEU A 64 1.39 -10.46 25.64
C LEU A 64 0.49 -11.34 26.50
N GLU A 65 -0.10 -12.40 25.93
CA GLU A 65 -0.97 -13.36 26.62
C GLU A 65 -2.00 -12.64 27.51
N ASP A 66 -2.01 -12.91 28.81
CA ASP A 66 -2.93 -12.33 29.79
C ASP A 66 -2.83 -10.80 29.94
N ARG A 67 -1.74 -10.19 29.44
CA ARG A 67 -1.57 -8.74 29.43
C ARG A 67 -2.28 -8.08 28.24
N TYR A 68 -2.69 -8.85 27.23
CA TYR A 68 -3.36 -8.34 26.06
C TYR A 68 -4.83 -8.00 26.37
N THR A 69 -5.09 -6.72 26.62
CA THR A 69 -6.43 -6.20 26.92
C THR A 69 -7.14 -5.70 25.67
N GLU A 70 -8.47 -5.49 25.74
CA GLU A 70 -9.25 -4.87 24.66
C GLU A 70 -8.71 -3.48 24.27
N ASN A 71 -8.24 -2.70 25.25
CA ASN A 71 -7.62 -1.40 24.97
C ASN A 71 -6.31 -1.56 24.20
N MET A 72 -5.49 -2.56 24.54
CA MET A 72 -4.28 -2.86 23.76
C MET A 72 -4.63 -3.30 22.34
N GLU A 73 -5.67 -4.11 22.14
CA GLU A 73 -6.11 -4.50 20.81
C GLU A 73 -6.44 -3.29 19.93
N VAL A 74 -7.15 -2.31 20.48
CA VAL A 74 -7.47 -1.07 19.77
C VAL A 74 -6.20 -0.30 19.42
N ILE A 75 -5.28 -0.13 20.38
CA ILE A 75 -4.01 0.58 20.18
C ILE A 75 -3.19 -0.08 19.08
N TYR A 76 -2.92 -1.39 19.17
CA TYR A 76 -2.08 -2.08 18.20
C TYR A 76 -2.69 -2.11 16.79
N LYS A 77 -4.03 -2.22 16.67
CA LYS A 77 -4.72 -2.10 15.39
C LYS A 77 -4.52 -0.73 14.75
N ILE A 78 -4.66 0.34 15.52
CA ILE A 78 -4.47 1.71 15.01
C ILE A 78 -3.00 1.90 14.61
N THR A 79 -2.07 1.51 15.47
CA THR A 79 -0.63 1.69 15.24
C THR A 79 -0.16 0.94 14.00
N VAL A 80 -0.45 -0.36 13.87
CA VAL A 80 0.02 -1.14 12.71
C VAL A 80 -0.62 -0.62 11.42
N LYS A 81 -1.90 -0.26 11.45
CA LYS A 81 -2.57 0.32 10.28
C LYS A 81 -1.89 1.61 9.84
N PHE A 82 -1.60 2.51 10.77
CA PHE A 82 -0.93 3.78 10.46
C PHE A 82 0.46 3.57 9.85
N ILE A 83 1.25 2.62 10.38
CA ILE A 83 2.55 2.24 9.82
C ILE A 83 2.40 1.75 8.38
N LEU A 84 1.44 0.85 8.13
CA LEU A 84 1.23 0.26 6.79
C LEU A 84 0.72 1.29 5.78
N GLU A 85 -0.21 2.17 6.18
CA GLU A 85 -0.68 3.27 5.34
C GLU A 85 0.47 4.20 4.96
N THR A 86 1.37 4.51 5.89
CA THR A 86 2.55 5.36 5.65
C THR A 86 3.55 4.68 4.70
N LEU A 87 3.82 3.38 4.87
CA LEU A 87 4.67 2.62 3.94
C LEU A 87 4.10 2.62 2.51
N VAL A 88 2.78 2.41 2.38
CA VAL A 88 2.08 2.44 1.09
C VAL A 88 2.15 3.84 0.48
N ALA A 89 1.95 4.89 1.26
CA ALA A 89 2.06 6.27 0.78
C ALA A 89 3.48 6.59 0.25
N GLY A 90 4.52 6.12 0.93
CA GLY A 90 5.91 6.27 0.49
C GLY A 90 6.20 5.51 -0.81
N TYR A 91 5.68 4.29 -0.92
CA TYR A 91 5.77 3.48 -2.14
C TYR A 91 5.06 4.14 -3.32
N ASP A 92 3.80 4.58 -3.13
CA ASP A 92 2.96 5.18 -4.17
C ASP A 92 3.54 6.54 -4.63
N SER A 93 4.04 7.36 -3.69
CA SER A 93 4.69 8.64 -4.01
C SER A 93 5.98 8.45 -4.81
N ALA A 94 6.77 7.43 -4.45
CA ALA A 94 7.97 7.08 -5.19
C ALA A 94 7.63 6.53 -6.58
N LEU A 95 6.57 5.72 -6.71
CA LEU A 95 6.11 5.20 -8.00
C LEU A 95 5.66 6.34 -8.93
N ALA A 96 4.91 7.31 -8.41
CA ALA A 96 4.41 8.46 -9.18
C ALA A 96 5.51 9.46 -9.59
N SER A 97 6.60 9.57 -8.82
CA SER A 97 7.75 10.44 -9.14
C SER A 97 8.80 9.78 -10.04
N SER A 98 8.70 8.47 -10.25
CA SER A 98 9.67 7.67 -11.01
C SER A 98 9.23 7.45 -12.46
N ASP A 99 8.90 8.49 -13.24
CA ASP A 99 8.59 8.40 -14.68
C ASP A 99 9.79 7.83 -15.51
N ILE A 100 10.01 6.52 -15.36
CA ILE A 100 10.66 5.56 -16.23
C ILE A 100 9.70 4.37 -16.28
N PRO A 101 9.35 3.82 -17.47
CA PRO A 101 8.19 2.94 -17.61
C PRO A 101 8.42 1.62 -16.87
N ASN A 102 7.69 1.39 -15.79
CA ASN A 102 7.50 0.04 -15.27
C ASN A 102 6.44 -0.63 -16.15
N GLY A 103 6.82 -1.70 -16.86
CA GLY A 103 5.99 -2.45 -17.81
C GLY A 103 4.85 -3.25 -17.17
N ASN A 104 4.14 -2.67 -16.20
CA ASN A 104 2.97 -3.28 -15.57
C ASN A 104 1.71 -2.41 -15.61
N ALA A 105 1.66 -1.41 -16.50
CA ALA A 105 0.40 -0.82 -16.91
C ALA A 105 -0.41 -1.89 -17.68
N SER A 106 -1.14 -2.73 -16.94
CA SER A 106 -2.20 -3.53 -17.51
C SER A 106 -3.22 -2.56 -18.10
N ALA A 107 -3.26 -2.52 -19.42
CA ALA A 107 -4.28 -1.87 -20.21
C ALA A 107 -5.67 -2.17 -19.66
N SER A 108 -6.39 -1.13 -19.25
CA SER A 108 -7.86 -1.12 -19.24
C SER A 108 -8.37 0.30 -19.01
N ALA A 109 -8.39 1.12 -20.07
CA ALA A 109 -9.35 2.20 -20.29
C ALA A 109 -9.14 2.85 -21.66
N ALA A 110 -9.19 2.07 -22.75
CA ALA A 110 -9.32 2.63 -24.10
C ALA A 110 -9.94 1.58 -25.04
N ALA A 111 -11.26 1.47 -24.99
CA ALA A 111 -12.10 0.96 -26.08
C ALA A 111 -13.52 1.50 -25.83
N SER A 112 -13.77 2.75 -26.24
CA SER A 112 -14.38 3.11 -27.52
C SER A 112 -15.90 2.93 -27.53
N SER A 113 -16.61 4.03 -27.27
CA SER A 113 -17.97 4.23 -27.74
C SER A 113 -17.99 4.26 -29.27
N SER A 114 -18.81 3.40 -29.88
CA SER A 114 -19.40 3.63 -31.20
C SER A 114 -20.60 2.71 -31.36
N ASN A 115 -21.81 3.19 -31.10
CA ASN A 115 -22.72 3.88 -32.03
C ASN A 115 -23.68 2.87 -32.70
N ALA A 116 -24.83 2.66 -32.07
CA ALA A 116 -25.95 1.94 -32.65
C ALA A 116 -26.67 2.86 -33.64
N MET A 117 -26.54 2.56 -34.93
CA MET A 117 -27.37 3.14 -35.99
C MET A 117 -28.84 2.76 -35.77
N ASN A 118 -29.66 3.74 -35.40
CA ASN A 118 -31.10 3.69 -35.54
C ASN A 118 -31.48 4.60 -36.71
N GLU A 119 -31.71 4.01 -37.88
CA GLU A 119 -32.24 4.71 -39.04
C GLU A 119 -33.73 5.03 -38.81
N SER A 120 -34.06 6.32 -38.76
CA SER A 120 -35.38 6.81 -39.11
C SER A 120 -35.35 8.30 -39.44
N LYS A 121 -35.66 8.57 -40.72
CA LYS A 121 -36.47 9.69 -41.21
C LYS A 121 -35.79 11.05 -41.36
N ILE A 122 -35.36 11.35 -42.58
CA ILE A 122 -35.46 12.72 -43.14
C ILE A 122 -36.37 12.65 -44.37
N THR A 123 -37.43 13.44 -44.30
CA THR A 123 -38.38 13.77 -45.37
C THR A 123 -38.01 15.14 -45.97
N ASN A 124 -38.30 15.29 -47.27
CA ASN A 124 -38.37 16.51 -48.09
C ASN A 124 -37.02 16.96 -48.68
N GLY A 125 -36.86 17.34 -49.95
CA GLY A 125 -37.77 17.66 -51.05
C GLY A 125 -37.05 18.67 -51.98
N GLU A 126 -37.43 18.71 -53.26
CA GLU A 126 -37.09 19.72 -54.30
C GLU A 126 -35.76 19.54 -55.08
N GLN A 127 -35.82 18.91 -56.26
CA GLN A 127 -36.14 19.53 -57.57
C GLN A 127 -36.61 18.45 -58.57
#